data_AF-N1ZN67-F1
#
_entry.id   AF-N1ZN67-F1
#
_cell.length_a   1.000
_cell.length_b   1.000
_cell.length_c   1.000
_cell.angle_alpha   90.00
_cell.angle_beta   90.00
_cell.angle_gamma   90.00
#
_symmetry.space_group_name_H-M   'P 1'
#
loop_
_entity.id
_entity.type
_entity.pdbx_description
1 polymer ?
#
loop_
_entity_poly.entity_id
_entity_poly.type
_entity_poly.pdbx_seq_one_letter_code
_entity_poly.pdbx_strand_id
1 'polypeptide(L)'
;MANRERKNELKIYLSDDEQYILEQKVKVSGMRDKSSFLRHQILYGYVYDIDYSELREYNAALAKIGNNLNQIAKRMNATGNVYAADVKEVKELMKQVWDTQKSMLSKQPYMKQ
;
A
#
# COMPACT_ATOMS: atom_id res chain seq x y z
N MET A 1 0.73 -32.40 35.03
CA MET A 1 1.03 -31.66 33.78
C MET A 1 2.53 -31.59 33.62
N ALA A 2 3.08 -31.93 32.45
CA ALA A 2 4.54 -31.87 32.24
C ALA A 2 5.07 -30.46 32.52
N ASN A 3 6.24 -30.34 33.16
CA ASN A 3 6.85 -29.06 33.48
C ASN A 3 7.37 -28.39 32.20
N ARG A 4 6.51 -27.61 31.53
CA ARG A 4 6.83 -26.93 30.27
C ARG A 4 7.45 -25.55 30.57
N GLU A 5 8.52 -25.22 29.87
CA GLU A 5 9.11 -23.87 29.85
C GLU A 5 8.07 -22.82 29.39
N ARG A 6 7.29 -23.15 28.36
CA ARG A 6 6.26 -22.28 27.77
C ARG A 6 4.90 -22.60 28.39
N LYS A 7 4.45 -21.76 29.32
CA LYS A 7 3.24 -21.98 30.15
C LYS A 7 1.96 -21.40 29.55
N ASN A 8 2.06 -20.41 28.65
CA ASN A 8 0.90 -19.71 28.08
C ASN A 8 0.49 -20.33 26.74
N GLU A 9 -0.81 -20.57 26.56
CA GLU A 9 -1.40 -21.08 25.32
C GLU A 9 -1.86 -19.93 24.41
N LEU A 10 -1.71 -20.11 23.10
CA LEU A 10 -2.22 -19.22 22.06
C LEU A 10 -3.18 -20.01 21.17
N LYS A 11 -4.46 -19.64 21.17
CA LYS A 11 -5.50 -20.25 20.35
C LYS A 11 -5.94 -19.28 19.27
N ILE A 12 -5.85 -19.70 18.00
CA ILE A 12 -6.20 -18.89 16.83
C ILE A 12 -7.11 -19.74 15.94
N TYR A 13 -8.20 -19.13 15.45
CA TYR A 13 -9.06 -19.70 14.44
C TYR A 13 -8.72 -19.07 13.10
N LEU A 14 -8.56 -19.90 12.07
CA LEU A 14 -8.23 -19.48 10.70
C LEU A 14 -9.28 -20.04 9.76
N SER A 15 -9.65 -19.26 8.75
CA SER A 15 -10.32 -19.75 7.55
C SER A 15 -9.40 -20.68 6.74
N ASP A 16 -9.98 -21.39 5.77
CA ASP A 16 -9.21 -22.31 4.91
C ASP A 16 -8.11 -21.57 4.12
N ASP A 17 -8.39 -20.36 3.64
CA ASP A 17 -7.43 -19.53 2.91
C ASP A 17 -6.27 -19.06 3.81
N GLU A 18 -6.59 -18.59 5.02
CA GLU A 18 -5.58 -18.15 5.99
C GLU A 18 -4.69 -19.32 6.45
N GLN A 19 -5.29 -20.49 6.63
CA GLN A 19 -4.57 -21.73 6.95
C GLN A 19 -3.63 -22.13 5.80
N TYR A 20 -4.11 -22.07 4.56
CA TYR A 20 -3.29 -22.35 3.38
C TYR A 20 -2.08 -21.39 3.30
N ILE A 21 -2.31 -20.09 3.50
CA ILE A 21 -1.24 -19.08 3.51
C ILE A 21 -0.22 -19.37 4.60
N LEU A 22 -0.67 -19.69 5.82
CA LEU A 22 0.23 -20.04 6.94
C LEU A 22 1.09 -21.25 6.58
N GLU A 23 0.51 -22.27 5.96
CA GLU A 23 1.24 -23.48 5.56
C GLU A 23 2.31 -23.21 4.51
N GLN A 24 1.98 -22.41 3.49
CA GLN A 24 2.98 -22.03 2.48
C GLN A 24 4.11 -21.22 3.10
N LYS A 25 3.80 -20.27 3.98
CA LYS A 25 4.83 -19.47 4.68
C LYS A 25 5.74 -20.34 5.55
N VAL A 26 5.19 -21.30 6.28
CA VAL A 26 5.98 -22.24 7.08
C VAL A 26 6.91 -23.07 6.19
N LYS A 27 6.39 -23.63 5.08
CA LYS A 27 7.19 -24.40 4.12
C LYS A 27 8.36 -23.58 3.57
N VAL A 28 8.10 -22.35 3.12
CA VAL A 28 9.12 -21.45 2.55
C VAL A 28 10.13 -21.01 3.61
N SER A 29 9.70 -20.83 4.87
CA SER A 29 10.61 -20.44 5.96
C SER A 29 11.62 -21.52 6.36
N GLY A 30 11.41 -22.78 5.96
CA GLY A 30 12.22 -23.92 6.38
C GLY A 30 12.07 -24.30 7.86
N MET A 31 11.12 -23.70 8.59
CA MET A 31 10.89 -23.98 10.00
C MET A 31 10.10 -25.27 10.21
N ARG A 32 10.39 -25.94 11.35
CA ARG A 32 9.86 -27.28 11.65
C ARG A 32 8.34 -27.34 11.77
N ASP A 33 7.73 -26.33 12.38
CA ASP A 33 6.29 -26.32 12.69
C ASP A 33 5.71 -24.89 12.74
N LYS A 34 4.38 -24.81 12.60
CA LYS A 34 3.60 -23.55 12.68
C LYS A 34 3.90 -22.78 13.96
N SER A 35 4.04 -23.47 15.10
CA SER A 35 4.31 -22.85 16.40
C SER A 35 5.67 -22.15 16.46
N SER A 36 6.70 -22.75 15.84
CA SER A 36 8.04 -22.16 15.76
C SER A 36 8.05 -20.95 14.83
N PHE A 37 7.38 -21.06 13.68
CA PHE A 37 7.20 -19.95 12.75
C PHE A 37 6.47 -18.77 13.39
N LEU A 38 5.29 -19.00 13.98
CA LEU A 38 4.51 -17.95 14.61
C LEU A 38 5.26 -17.31 15.79
N ARG A 39 5.96 -18.10 16.61
CA ARG A 39 6.79 -17.55 17.69
C ARG A 39 7.95 -16.71 17.17
N HIS A 40 8.59 -17.13 16.09
CA HIS A 40 9.65 -16.35 15.46
C HIS A 40 9.10 -15.01 14.95
N GLN A 41 7.93 -15.00 14.32
CA GLN A 41 7.27 -13.77 13.90
C GLN A 41 6.86 -12.89 15.09
N ILE A 42 6.41 -13.45 16.22
CA ILE A 42 6.07 -12.68 17.42
C ILE A 42 7.33 -12.06 18.08
N LEU A 43 8.45 -12.77 18.09
CA LEU A 43 9.67 -12.33 18.78
C LEU A 43 10.54 -11.39 17.93
N TYR A 44 10.59 -11.63 16.61
CA TYR A 44 11.53 -10.97 15.69
C TYR A 44 10.83 -10.24 14.55
N GLY A 45 9.52 -10.42 14.39
CA GLY A 45 8.75 -9.64 13.42
C GLY A 45 8.69 -8.18 13.86
N TYR A 46 9.05 -7.28 12.96
CA TYR A 46 8.87 -5.86 13.18
C TYR A 46 7.40 -5.49 13.01
N VAL A 47 6.81 -4.87 14.03
CA VAL A 47 5.50 -4.25 13.94
C VAL A 47 5.73 -2.81 13.50
N TYR A 48 5.43 -2.51 12.24
CA TYR A 48 5.45 -1.15 11.72
C TYR A 48 4.06 -0.56 11.84
N ASP A 49 3.94 0.56 12.55
CA ASP A 49 2.80 1.45 12.40
C ASP A 49 3.12 2.38 11.22
N ILE A 50 2.54 2.07 10.07
CA ILE A 50 2.73 2.87 8.86
C ILE A 50 1.55 3.82 8.76
N ASP A 51 1.82 5.11 8.99
CA ASP A 51 0.85 6.14 8.73
C ASP A 51 0.72 6.37 7.20
N TYR A 52 -0.44 6.00 6.66
CA TYR A 52 -0.78 6.19 5.25
C TYR A 52 -1.55 7.49 4.99
N SER A 53 -1.65 8.40 5.97
CA SER A 53 -2.31 9.70 5.85
C SER A 53 -1.85 10.46 4.60
N GLU A 54 -0.54 10.51 4.36
CA GLU A 54 0.05 11.20 3.21
C GLU A 54 -0.24 10.51 1.87
N LEU A 55 -0.29 9.18 1.86
CA LEU A 55 -0.68 8.42 0.66
C LEU A 55 -2.15 8.70 0.31
N ARG A 56 -3.00 8.85 1.33
CA ARG A 56 -4.40 9.23 1.16
C ARG A 56 -4.54 10.64 0.59
N GLU A 57 -3.77 11.60 1.09
CA GLU A 57 -3.73 12.97 0.55
C GLU A 57 -3.24 13.00 -0.90
N TYR A 58 -2.18 12.25 -1.21
CA TYR A 58 -1.67 12.08 -2.56
C TYR A 58 -2.75 11.55 -3.51
N ASN A 59 -3.46 10.49 -3.12
CA ASN A 59 -4.54 9.92 -3.93
C ASN A 59 -5.70 10.90 -4.14
N ALA A 60 -6.05 11.71 -3.13
CA ALA A 60 -7.08 12.74 -3.26
C ALA A 60 -6.66 13.84 -4.26
N ALA A 61 -5.40 14.27 -4.22
CA ALA A 61 -4.86 15.23 -5.19
C ALA A 61 -4.87 14.67 -6.61
N LEU A 62 -4.46 13.41 -6.80
CA LEU A 62 -4.53 12.73 -8.09
C LEU A 62 -5.96 12.63 -8.64
N ALA A 63 -6.94 12.29 -7.79
CA ALA A 63 -8.33 12.22 -8.20
C ALA A 63 -8.85 13.58 -8.70
N LYS A 64 -8.47 14.67 -8.04
CA LYS A 64 -8.80 16.03 -8.48
C LYS A 64 -8.19 16.36 -9.85
N ILE A 65 -6.92 15.99 -10.08
CA ILE A 65 -6.26 16.16 -11.38
C ILE A 65 -6.95 15.34 -12.47
N GLY A 66 -7.29 14.07 -12.19
CA GLY A 66 -8.02 13.19 -13.11
C GLY A 66 -9.40 13.74 -13.48
N ASN A 67 -10.11 14.34 -12.52
CA ASN A 67 -11.38 15.00 -12.78
C ASN A 67 -11.24 16.21 -13.71
N ASN A 68 -10.17 17.01 -13.57
CA ASN A 68 -9.89 18.13 -14.47
C ASN A 68 -9.57 17.62 -15.88
N LEU A 69 -8.74 16.57 -15.99
CA LEU A 69 -8.42 15.95 -17.29
C LEU A 69 -9.69 15.43 -17.99
N ASN A 70 -10.60 14.81 -17.23
CA ASN A 70 -11.87 14.32 -17.77
C ASN A 70 -12.78 15.46 -18.26
N GLN A 71 -12.73 16.64 -17.63
CA GLN A 71 -13.46 17.82 -18.12
C GLN A 71 -12.90 18.30 -19.46
N ILE A 72 -11.58 18.34 -19.61
CA ILE A 72 -10.92 18.67 -20.89
C ILE A 72 -11.33 17.66 -21.97
N ALA A 73 -11.29 16.36 -21.65
CA ALA A 73 -11.71 15.31 -22.57
C ALA A 73 -13.18 15.47 -23.02
N LYS A 74 -14.10 15.76 -22.09
CA LYS A 74 -15.50 16.04 -22.41
C LYS A 74 -15.65 17.27 -23.32
N ARG A 75 -14.91 18.35 -23.08
CA ARG A 75 -14.92 19.57 -23.90
C ARG A 75 -14.41 19.28 -25.32
N MET A 76 -13.33 18.54 -25.46
CA MET A 76 -12.79 18.12 -26.77
C MET A 76 -13.79 17.24 -27.52
N ASN A 77 -14.37 16.24 -26.84
CA ASN A 77 -15.35 15.34 -27.46
C ASN A 77 -16.64 16.06 -27.87
N ALA A 78 -17.07 17.07 -27.12
CA ALA A 78 -18.25 17.86 -27.44
C ALA A 78 -18.05 18.82 -28.62
N THR A 79 -16.83 19.38 -28.75
CA THR A 79 -16.53 20.37 -29.81
C THR A 79 -15.94 19.75 -31.07
N GLY A 80 -15.48 18.50 -31.01
CA GLY A 80 -14.77 17.83 -32.10
C GLY A 80 -13.40 18.45 -32.42
N ASN A 81 -12.94 19.40 -31.62
CA ASN A 81 -11.74 20.19 -31.84
C ASN A 81 -10.78 20.08 -30.66
N VAL A 82 -9.49 20.22 -30.94
CA VAL A 82 -8.43 20.30 -29.92
C VAL A 82 -7.86 21.70 -29.94
N TYR A 83 -8.03 22.46 -28.85
CA TYR A 83 -7.51 23.82 -28.77
C TYR A 83 -6.13 23.84 -28.10
N ALA A 84 -5.27 24.78 -28.51
CA ALA A 84 -3.97 24.97 -27.87
C ALA A 84 -4.07 25.25 -26.36
N ALA A 85 -5.17 25.87 -25.93
CA ALA A 85 -5.48 26.09 -24.53
C ALA A 85 -5.69 24.77 -23.76
N ASP A 86 -6.38 23.78 -24.35
CA ASP A 86 -6.55 22.44 -23.75
C ASP A 86 -5.19 21.76 -23.56
N VAL A 87 -4.34 21.81 -24.59
CA VAL A 87 -3.00 21.21 -24.54
C VAL A 87 -2.13 21.88 -23.47
N LYS A 88 -2.24 23.20 -23.31
CA LYS A 88 -1.56 23.94 -22.25
C LYS A 88 -2.05 23.51 -20.86
N GLU A 89 -3.36 23.38 -20.69
CA GLU A 89 -3.98 22.95 -19.43
C GLU A 89 -3.56 21.52 -19.05
N VAL A 90 -3.52 20.59 -20.00
CA VAL A 90 -3.01 19.23 -19.79
C VAL A 90 -1.54 19.23 -19.34
N LYS A 91 -0.69 20.07 -19.94
CA LYS A 91 0.72 20.19 -19.53
C LYS A 91 0.87 20.72 -18.10
N GLU A 92 0.02 21.68 -17.71
CA GLU A 92 -0.03 22.22 -16.35
C GLU A 92 -0.46 21.13 -15.35
N LEU A 93 -1.50 20.36 -15.69
CA LEU A 93 -1.96 19.23 -14.88
C LEU A 93 -0.87 18.17 -14.72
N MET A 94 -0.13 17.85 -15.78
CA MET A 94 0.98 16.90 -15.71
C MET A 94 2.10 17.37 -14.77
N LYS A 95 2.39 18.68 -14.77
CA LYS A 95 3.33 19.27 -13.80
C LYS A 95 2.83 19.11 -12.36
N GLN A 96 1.54 19.33 -12.12
CA GLN A 96 0.95 19.14 -10.79
C GLN A 96 1.04 17.68 -10.30
N VAL A 97 0.92 16.69 -11.21
CA VAL A 97 1.16 15.28 -10.86
C VAL A 97 2.60 15.10 -10.38
N TRP A 98 3.58 15.64 -11.09
CA TRP A 98 5.00 15.52 -10.74
C TRP A 98 5.31 16.18 -9.40
N ASP A 99 4.77 17.38 -9.16
CA ASP A 99 4.97 18.11 -7.90
C ASP A 99 4.34 17.35 -6.72
N THR A 100 3.14 16.79 -6.93
CA THR A 100 2.41 15.99 -5.94
C THR A 100 3.13 14.69 -5.60
N GLN A 101 3.66 13.99 -6.62
CA GLN A 101 4.47 12.79 -6.44
C GLN A 101 5.78 13.09 -5.71
N LYS A 102 6.48 14.16 -6.09
CA LYS A 102 7.72 14.58 -5.44
C LYS A 102 7.50 14.93 -3.97
N SER A 103 6.40 15.63 -3.67
CA SER A 103 6.00 15.94 -2.28
C SER A 103 5.77 14.66 -1.47
N MET A 104 5.01 13.69 -1.99
CA MET A 104 4.76 12.43 -1.29
C MET A 104 6.06 11.64 -1.04
N LEU A 105 6.91 11.51 -2.07
CA LEU A 105 8.19 10.79 -1.95
C LEU A 105 9.16 11.46 -0.98
N SER A 106 9.11 12.79 -0.83
CA SER A 106 9.98 13.51 0.12
C SER A 106 9.66 13.22 1.58
N LYS A 107 8.43 12.79 1.85
CA LYS A 107 7.92 12.53 3.20
C LYS A 107 7.84 11.04 3.52
N GLN A 108 8.05 10.17 2.52
CA GLN A 108 8.15 8.74 2.72
C GLN A 108 9.25 8.44 3.75
N PRO A 109 8.97 7.67 4.82
CA PRO A 109 9.99 7.28 5.77
C PRO A 109 11.05 6.48 5.02
N TYR A 110 12.27 7.02 4.95
CA TYR A 110 13.42 6.31 4.41
C TYR A 110 13.67 5.11 5.31
N MET A 111 13.22 3.93 4.89
CA MET A 111 13.69 2.67 5.47
C MET A 111 15.16 2.50 5.07
N LYS A 112 16.07 3.12 5.84
CA LYS A 112 17.45 2.66 5.88
C LYS A 112 17.43 1.31 6.59
N GLN A 113 17.66 0.24 5.82
CA GLN A 113 18.06 -1.06 6.35
C GLN A 113 19.39 -0.93 7.10
#